data_AF-A0A317M5F3-F1
#
_entry.id   AF-A0A317M5F3-F1
#
_cell.length_a   1.000
_cell.length_b   1.000
_cell.length_c   1.000
_cell.angle_alpha   90.00
_cell.angle_beta   90.00
_cell.angle_gamma   90.00
#
_symmetry.space_group_name_H-M   'P 1'
#
loop_
_entity.id
_entity.type
_entity.pdbx_description
1 polymer ?
#
loop_
_entity_poly.entity_id
_entity_poly.type
_entity_poly.pdbx_seq_one_letter_code
_entity_poly.pdbx_strand_id
1 'polypeptide(L)'
;MVTIKSYFLSQNVEGKTYVSFELVGDIEVFQSNSGRFYADIKKCKMPTRLDEDTAKIMIGKVISGTIVKKDCAAYEYTIPATGEVVSLTHRYEYQP
;
A
#
# COMPACT_ATOMS: atom_id res chain seq x y z
N MET A 1 -10.69 0.85 -10.03
CA MET A 1 -9.54 1.49 -10.71
C MET A 1 -8.53 1.87 -9.66
N VAL A 2 -7.24 1.79 -9.99
CA VAL A 2 -6.16 2.02 -9.02
C VAL A 2 -5.22 3.08 -9.58
N THR A 3 -4.82 4.05 -8.75
CA THR A 3 -3.94 5.15 -9.15
C THR A 3 -2.55 4.94 -8.57
N ILE A 4 -1.51 5.21 -9.38
CA ILE A 4 -0.13 5.27 -8.90
C ILE A 4 0.06 6.61 -8.20
N LYS A 5 0.08 6.61 -6.86
CA LYS A 5 0.15 7.84 -6.05
C LYS A 5 1.57 8.34 -5.86
N SER A 6 2.51 7.44 -5.62
CA SER A 6 3.91 7.74 -5.34
C SER A 6 4.79 6.49 -5.58
N TYR A 7 6.10 6.60 -5.34
CA TYR A 7 7.01 5.45 -5.33
C TYR A 7 7.94 5.51 -4.12
N PHE A 8 8.51 4.35 -3.77
CA PHE A 8 9.50 4.19 -2.72
C PHE A 8 10.71 3.43 -3.26
N LEU A 9 11.90 3.82 -2.79
CA LEU A 9 13.10 2.98 -2.89
C LEU A 9 13.05 1.96 -1.76
N SER A 10 12.81 0.70 -2.11
CA SER A 10 12.73 -0.42 -1.17
C SER A 10 13.95 -1.32 -1.33
N GLN A 11 14.37 -1.98 -0.26
CA GLN A 11 15.46 -2.96 -0.30
C GLN A 11 14.91 -4.37 -0.15
N ASN A 12 15.48 -5.32 -0.89
CA ASN A 12 15.19 -6.73 -0.69
C ASN A 12 16.09 -7.31 0.43
N VAL A 13 15.89 -8.58 0.76
CA VAL A 13 16.70 -9.31 1.74
C VAL A 13 18.19 -9.39 1.39
N GLU A 14 18.55 -9.19 0.12
CA GLU A 14 19.95 -9.16 -0.36
C GLU A 14 20.55 -7.74 -0.35
N GLY A 15 19.82 -6.73 0.13
CA GLY A 15 20.26 -5.32 0.14
C GLY A 15 20.17 -4.61 -1.22
N LYS A 16 19.63 -5.25 -2.26
CA LYS A 16 19.41 -4.60 -3.57
C LYS A 16 18.23 -3.66 -3.50
N THR A 17 18.47 -2.42 -3.93
CA THR A 17 17.44 -1.38 -3.99
C THR A 17 16.59 -1.56 -5.25
N TYR A 18 15.28 -1.44 -5.11
CA TYR A 18 14.31 -1.49 -6.21
C TYR A 18 13.18 -0.48 -5.97
N VAL A 19 12.50 -0.10 -7.05
CA VAL A 19 11.36 0.83 -6.99
C VAL A 19 10.06 0.06 -6.71
N SER A 20 9.28 0.56 -5.75
CA SER A 20 7.96 0.05 -5.41
C SER A 20 6.93 1.17 -5.50
N PHE A 21 5.83 0.96 -6.22
CA PHE A 21 4.75 1.94 -6.32
C PHE A 21 3.83 1.90 -5.10
N GLU A 22 3.40 3.08 -4.67
CA GLU A 22 2.22 3.24 -3.82
C GLU A 22 0.99 3.29 -4.72
N LEU A 23 0.18 2.23 -4.64
CA LEU A 23 -1.08 2.15 -5.33
C LEU A 23 -2.20 2.56 -4.38
N VAL A 24 -3.10 3.42 -4.85
CA VAL A 24 -4.29 3.86 -4.11
C VAL A 24 -5.55 3.50 -4.88
N GLY A 25 -6.51 2.90 -4.19
CA GLY A 25 -7.80 2.49 -4.72
C GLY A 25 -8.93 3.30 -4.10
N ASP A 26 -10.04 2.62 -3.83
CA ASP A 26 -11.25 3.24 -3.30
C ASP A 26 -11.09 3.72 -1.84
N ILE A 27 -11.97 4.65 -1.46
CA ILE A 27 -12.10 5.15 -0.09
C ILE A 27 -12.92 4.16 0.74
N GLU A 28 -12.49 3.91 1.96
CA GLU A 28 -13.25 3.25 3.02
C GLU A 28 -13.58 4.24 4.13
N VAL A 29 -14.82 4.15 4.64
CA VAL A 29 -15.28 4.99 5.75
C VAL A 29 -15.26 4.17 7.03
N PHE A 30 -14.61 4.69 8.05
CA PHE A 30 -14.51 4.11 9.38
C PHE A 30 -15.21 5.00 10.40
N GLN A 31 -15.70 4.41 11.47
CA GLN A 31 -16.25 5.14 12.61
C GLN A 31 -15.27 5.06 13.77
N SER A 32 -14.92 6.20 14.36
CA SER A 32 -14.10 6.26 15.57
C SER A 32 -14.88 5.80 16.81
N ASN A 33 -14.16 5.48 17.88
CA ASN A 33 -14.77 5.19 19.18
C ASN A 33 -15.60 6.36 19.73
N SER A 34 -15.34 7.59 19.27
CA SER A 34 -16.12 8.80 19.61
C SER A 34 -17.35 9.01 18.72
N GLY A 35 -17.66 8.06 17.82
CA GLY A 35 -18.82 8.09 16.94
C GLY A 35 -18.64 8.91 15.66
N ARG A 36 -17.47 9.52 15.43
CA ARG A 36 -17.19 10.34 14.24
C ARG A 36 -16.77 9.46 13.06
N PHE A 37 -17.27 9.77 11.88
CA PHE A 37 -16.83 9.10 10.65
C PHE A 37 -15.56 9.76 10.09
N TYR A 38 -14.62 8.95 9.62
CA TYR A 38 -13.44 9.38 8.88
C TYR A 38 -13.19 8.45 7.70
N ALA A 39 -12.58 8.98 6.64
CA ALA A 39 -12.25 8.25 5.44
C ALA A 39 -10.77 7.84 5.47
N ASP A 40 -10.47 6.62 5.05
CA ASP A 40 -9.14 6.16 4.68
C ASP A 40 -9.16 5.62 3.25
N ILE A 41 -8.00 5.48 2.61
CA ILE A 41 -7.89 4.99 1.24
C ILE A 41 -7.25 3.62 1.26
N LYS A 42 -7.85 2.67 0.53
CA LYS A 42 -7.20 1.38 0.28
C LYS A 42 -5.90 1.61 -0.45
N LYS A 43 -4.79 1.16 0.14
CA LYS A 43 -3.47 1.31 -0.46
C LYS A 43 -2.63 0.07 -0.30
N CYS A 44 -1.80 -0.21 -1.31
CA CYS A 44 -0.83 -1.29 -1.26
C CYS A 44 0.47 -0.88 -1.96
N LYS A 45 1.56 -1.56 -1.60
CA LYS A 45 2.84 -1.42 -2.29
C LYS A 45 2.98 -2.50 -3.36
N MET A 46 3.37 -2.11 -4.56
CA MET A 46 3.61 -3.02 -5.67
C MET A 46 5.06 -2.87 -6.18
N PRO A 47 5.90 -3.93 -6.08
CA PRO A 47 7.26 -3.88 -6.61
C PRO A 47 7.22 -3.72 -8.13
N THR A 48 8.20 -3.00 -8.66
CA THR A 48 8.30 -2.73 -10.10
C THR A 48 9.67 -3.14 -10.61
N ARG A 49 9.78 -3.25 -11.93
CA ARG A 49 11.07 -3.43 -12.63
C ARG A 49 11.61 -2.12 -13.19
N LEU A 50 11.01 -0.98 -12.81
CA LEU A 50 11.33 0.32 -13.38
C LEU A 50 12.46 0.98 -12.58
N ASP A 51 13.24 1.81 -13.27
CA ASP A 51 14.11 2.79 -12.64
C ASP A 51 13.29 3.96 -12.07
N GLU A 52 13.97 4.81 -11.30
CA GLU A 52 13.33 5.92 -10.59
C GLU A 52 12.76 6.98 -11.53
N ASP A 53 13.45 7.27 -12.64
CA ASP A 53 13.05 8.32 -13.57
C ASP A 53 11.81 7.92 -14.37
N THR A 54 11.76 6.66 -14.78
CA THR A 54 10.57 6.06 -15.41
C THR A 54 9.42 5.99 -14.41
N ALA A 55 9.68 5.65 -13.15
CA ALA A 55 8.67 5.60 -12.09
C ALA A 55 8.02 6.96 -11.83
N LYS A 56 8.80 8.06 -11.84
CA LYS A 56 8.27 9.43 -11.71
C LYS A 56 7.24 9.76 -12.79
N ILE A 57 7.48 9.36 -14.03
CA ILE A 57 6.57 9.59 -15.16
C ILE A 57 5.24 8.84 -15.00
N MET A 58 5.24 7.74 -14.23
CA MET A 58 4.04 6.92 -14.02
C MET A 58 3.13 7.44 -12.90
N ILE A 59 3.61 8.37 -12.06
CA ILE A 59 2.79 8.97 -11.00
C ILE A 59 1.57 9.67 -11.59
N GLY A 60 0.40 9.44 -11.00
CA GLY A 60 -0.89 9.97 -11.44
C GLY A 60 -1.59 9.14 -12.51
N LYS A 61 -0.93 8.13 -13.10
CA LYS A 61 -1.60 7.21 -14.02
C LYS A 61 -2.54 6.27 -13.28
N VAL A 62 -3.61 5.89 -13.97
CA VAL A 62 -4.62 4.94 -13.50
C VAL A 62 -4.45 3.62 -14.24
N ILE A 63 -4.50 2.52 -13.48
CA ILE A 63 -4.51 1.15 -13.98
C ILE A 63 -5.86 0.50 -13.68
N SER A 64 -6.25 -0.47 -14.51
CA SER A 64 -7.42 -1.32 -14.24
C SER A 64 -7.23 -2.12 -12.95
N GLY A 65 -8.28 -2.75 -12.44
CA GLY A 65 -8.22 -3.52 -11.20
C GLY A 65 -8.69 -2.75 -9.95
N THR A 66 -8.51 -3.40 -8.80
CA THR A 66 -8.95 -2.95 -7.48
C THR A 66 -7.98 -3.38 -6.40
N ILE A 67 -8.06 -2.76 -5.21
CA ILE A 67 -7.31 -3.19 -4.03
C ILE A 67 -8.27 -3.93 -3.11
N VAL A 68 -7.95 -5.19 -2.83
CA VAL A 68 -8.76 -6.06 -1.96
C VAL A 68 -8.04 -6.33 -0.66
N LYS A 69 -8.83 -6.44 0.41
CA LYS A 69 -8.37 -6.93 1.69
C LYS A 69 -8.39 -8.46 1.63
N LYS A 70 -7.21 -9.07 1.72
CA LYS A 70 -7.05 -10.52 1.65
C LYS A 70 -6.58 -11.05 2.99
N ASP A 71 -7.25 -12.09 3.46
CA ASP A 71 -6.84 -12.83 4.64
C ASP A 71 -5.47 -13.48 4.41
N CYS A 72 -4.58 -13.36 5.38
CA CYS A 72 -3.28 -14.01 5.36
C CYS A 72 -2.93 -14.54 6.75
N ALA A 73 -1.91 -15.39 6.82
CA ALA A 73 -1.35 -15.81 8.09
C ALA A 73 -1.00 -14.56 8.93
N ALA A 74 -1.33 -14.61 10.23
CA ALA A 74 -1.07 -13.53 11.16
C ALA A 74 0.42 -13.16 11.10
N TYR A 75 0.72 -11.91 10.76
CA TYR A 75 2.08 -11.40 10.76
C TYR A 75 2.19 -10.23 11.73
N GLU A 76 3.33 -10.16 12.39
CA GLU A 76 3.67 -9.02 13.24
C GLU A 76 4.06 -7.84 12.35
N TYR A 77 3.35 -6.74 12.53
CA TYR A 77 3.64 -5.47 11.89
C TYR A 77 3.96 -4.44 12.96
N THR A 78 5.20 -3.97 12.97
CA THR A 78 5.59 -2.83 13.80
C THR A 78 5.10 -1.55 13.13
N ILE A 79 4.20 -0.83 13.80
CA ILE A 79 3.72 0.48 13.34
C ILE A 79 4.91 1.46 13.42
N PRO A 80 5.43 1.98 12.29
CA PRO A 80 6.66 2.78 12.30
C PRO A 80 6.54 4.08 13.12
N ALA A 81 5.33 4.60 13.27
CA ALA A 81 5.06 5.84 13.98
C ALA A 81 5.03 5.68 15.52
N THR A 82 4.65 4.50 16.03
CA THR A 82 4.47 4.27 17.48
C THR A 82 5.43 3.22 18.04
N GLY A 83 6.06 2.40 17.19
CA GLY A 83 6.87 1.25 17.62
C GLY A 83 6.04 0.07 18.13
N GLU A 84 4.71 0.16 18.08
CA GLU A 84 3.81 -0.88 18.56
C GLU A 84 3.75 -2.05 17.56
N VAL A 85 3.95 -3.27 18.05
CA VAL A 85 3.84 -4.49 17.25
C VAL A 85 2.39 -4.96 17.28
N VAL A 86 1.71 -4.85 16.14
CA VAL A 86 0.33 -5.34 15.98
C VAL A 86 0.33 -6.61 15.14
N SER A 87 -0.52 -7.56 15.51
CA SER A 87 -0.74 -8.75 14.70
C SER A 87 -1.79 -8.45 13.63
N LEU A 88 -1.38 -8.45 12.36
CA LEU A 88 -2.27 -8.25 11.22
C LEU A 88 -2.57 -9.60 10.57
N THR A 89 -3.86 -9.92 10.45
CA THR A 89 -4.35 -11.13 9.77
C THR A 89 -4.80 -10.87 8.33
N HIS A 90 -4.60 -9.65 7.85
CA HIS A 90 -5.02 -9.25 6.52
C HIS A 90 -3.99 -8.35 5.87
N ARG A 91 -3.95 -8.39 4.54
CA ARG A 91 -3.11 -7.51 3.72
C ARG A 91 -3.94 -6.92 2.58
N TYR A 92 -3.64 -5.67 2.24
CA TYR A 92 -4.16 -5.07 1.01
C TYR A 92 -3.29 -5.50 -0.18
N GLU A 93 -3.91 -6.15 -1.15
CA GLU A 93 -3.27 -6.61 -2.38
C GLU A 93 -4.00 -6.03 -3.59
N TYR A 94 -3.24 -5.71 -4.63
CA TYR A 94 -3.78 -5.36 -5.93
C TYR A 94 -4.33 -6.60 -6.62
N GLN A 95 -5.55 -6.50 -7.17
CA GLN A 95 -6.20 -7.50 -7.98
C GLN A 95 -6.50 -6.90 -9.36
N PRO A 96 -5.97 -7.47 -10.46
CA PRO A 96 -6.20 -6.97 -11.82
C PRO A 96 -7.65 -7.08 -12.28
#